data_AF-A0ABD3GGM7-F1
#
_entry.id   AF-A0ABD3GGM7-F1
#
_cell.length_a   1.000
_cell.length_b   1.000
_cell.length_c   1.000
_cell.angle_alpha   90.00
_cell.angle_beta   90.00
_cell.angle_gamma   90.00
#
_symmetry.space_group_name_H-M   'P 1'
#
loop_
_entity.id
_entity.type
_entity.pdbx_description
1 polymer ?
#
loop_
_entity_poly.entity_id
_entity_poly.type
_entity_poly.pdbx_seq_one_letter_code
_entity_poly.pdbx_strand_id
1 'polypeptide(L)'
;MEPIQTIPTLAKMGKMLEATNGLVLDILKEVLQVKTAVSSLQQEVSQLKDQVVTQATGVVEVLEAVVQVKSTVGEVRQEVSHLQDQMTSQVMEIQRHAGNVAATQTLTPELAKVVLKLNRGIEDQSTEVKTLALQLEAQGGAVALQQGLAEKMAVTVDKLERKTLGIGLQLKVIQETVVQVSEGQSNTLTLTDDHWKTVFEELSSFQTTMETRISPATGLDQTLGDLVSSSFSLVDEKLTQHLHLNRVMLDMETRLKGIVDETRTSQANLIQEREDEQIARLARKLNLRVVGLEEVDEENTKDVVLNFFRDTLRVHTPGVEQAFRVGRNEKGPRAVLVKFSTLEQRNSVLNNRSMLKGMKIWIDPDLTPSQMEDKRREFQRVKDAWAAGFVAYMRDGRAVLTTKKKEDS
;
A
#
# COMPACT_ATOMS: atom_id res chain seq x y z
N MET A 1 -111.68 -15.18 -30.03
CA MET A 1 -110.29 -14.69 -30.04
C MET A 1 -109.78 -14.80 -28.61
N GLU A 2 -109.22 -15.95 -28.25
CA GLU A 2 -108.55 -16.09 -26.96
C GLU A 2 -107.12 -15.56 -27.06
N PRO A 3 -106.63 -14.83 -26.04
CA PRO A 3 -105.28 -14.29 -26.06
C PRO A 3 -104.29 -15.43 -25.82
N ILE A 4 -103.37 -15.59 -26.78
CA ILE A 4 -102.22 -16.50 -26.68
C ILE A 4 -101.45 -16.14 -25.40
N GLN A 5 -101.51 -17.00 -24.38
CA GLN A 5 -100.71 -16.85 -23.18
C GLN A 5 -99.23 -16.87 -23.58
N THR A 6 -98.57 -15.73 -23.41
CA THR A 6 -97.14 -15.57 -23.62
C THR A 6 -96.37 -16.56 -22.74
N ILE A 7 -95.60 -17.41 -23.41
CA ILE A 7 -94.90 -18.57 -22.84
C ILE A 7 -93.87 -18.08 -21.78
N PRO A 8 -94.00 -18.44 -20.49
CA PRO A 8 -93.12 -18.01 -19.39
C PRO A 8 -91.61 -18.25 -19.62
N THR A 9 -91.29 -19.19 -20.50
CA THR A 9 -89.93 -19.60 -20.86
C THR A 9 -89.16 -18.51 -21.61
N LEU A 10 -89.82 -17.72 -22.46
CA LEU A 10 -89.17 -16.64 -23.22
C LEU A 10 -88.73 -15.47 -22.33
N ALA A 11 -89.55 -15.10 -21.34
CA ALA A 11 -89.20 -14.06 -20.37
C ALA A 11 -88.00 -14.46 -19.48
N LYS A 12 -87.91 -15.75 -19.13
CA LYS A 12 -86.77 -16.30 -18.37
C LYS A 12 -85.48 -16.29 -19.21
N MET A 13 -85.56 -16.61 -20.50
CA MET A 13 -84.42 -16.51 -21.43
C MET A 13 -83.95 -15.07 -21.60
N GLY A 14 -84.86 -14.10 -21.70
CA GLY A 14 -84.51 -12.67 -21.76
C GLY A 14 -83.72 -12.19 -20.56
N LYS A 15 -84.15 -12.54 -19.34
CA LYS A 15 -83.43 -12.20 -18.09
C LYS A 15 -82.04 -12.84 -18.00
N MET A 16 -81.90 -14.10 -18.45
CA MET A 16 -80.58 -14.76 -18.49
C MET A 16 -79.64 -14.09 -19.51
N LEU A 17 -80.17 -13.66 -20.65
CA LEU A 17 -79.40 -12.93 -21.66
C LEU A 17 -78.92 -11.58 -21.14
N GLU A 18 -79.77 -10.82 -20.45
CA GLU A 18 -79.39 -9.55 -19.80
C GLU A 18 -78.30 -9.76 -18.74
N ALA A 19 -78.44 -10.78 -17.88
CA ALA A 19 -77.41 -11.11 -16.89
C ALA A 19 -76.08 -11.51 -17.53
N THR A 20 -76.13 -12.28 -18.61
CA THR A 20 -74.93 -12.67 -19.37
C THR A 20 -74.24 -11.46 -20.01
N ASN A 21 -75.01 -10.55 -20.61
CA ASN A 21 -74.48 -9.32 -21.19
C ASN A 21 -73.86 -8.40 -20.14
N GLY A 22 -74.45 -8.32 -18.94
CA GLY A 22 -73.87 -7.59 -17.81
C GLY A 22 -72.50 -8.13 -17.40
N LEU A 23 -72.39 -9.46 -17.22
CA LEU A 23 -71.11 -10.11 -16.92
C LEU A 23 -70.06 -9.89 -18.01
N VAL A 24 -70.45 -9.98 -19.28
CA VAL A 24 -69.54 -9.71 -20.41
C VAL A 24 -69.02 -8.27 -20.38
N LEU A 25 -69.88 -7.30 -20.07
CA LEU A 25 -69.47 -5.89 -19.98
C LEU A 25 -68.50 -5.65 -18.81
N ASP A 26 -68.71 -6.30 -17.67
CA ASP A 26 -67.82 -6.15 -16.53
C ASP A 26 -66.46 -6.82 -16.78
N ILE A 27 -66.43 -7.99 -17.41
CA ILE A 27 -65.18 -8.63 -17.88
C ILE A 27 -64.44 -7.71 -18.86
N LEU A 28 -65.14 -7.09 -19.81
CA LEU A 28 -64.52 -6.17 -20.77
C LEU A 28 -63.89 -4.95 -20.08
N LYS A 29 -64.51 -4.41 -19.03
CA LYS A 29 -63.92 -3.32 -18.23
C LYS A 29 -62.65 -3.77 -17.51
N GLU A 30 -62.67 -4.94 -16.87
CA GLU A 30 -61.49 -5.49 -16.21
C GLU A 30 -60.35 -5.72 -17.21
N VAL A 31 -60.64 -6.28 -18.39
CA VAL A 31 -59.65 -6.49 -19.45
C VAL A 31 -59.04 -5.16 -19.90
N LEU A 32 -59.83 -4.09 -20.02
CA LEU A 32 -59.33 -2.76 -20.37
C LEU A 32 -58.45 -2.16 -19.27
N GLN A 33 -58.79 -2.35 -18.00
CA GLN A 33 -57.96 -1.94 -16.86
C GLN A 33 -56.62 -2.68 -16.87
N VAL A 34 -56.65 -4.01 -17.03
CA VAL A 34 -55.44 -4.84 -17.13
C VAL A 34 -54.57 -4.39 -18.32
N LYS A 35 -55.16 -4.13 -19.48
CA LYS A 35 -54.43 -3.64 -20.65
C LYS A 35 -53.71 -2.32 -20.36
N THR A 36 -54.36 -1.40 -19.66
CA THR A 36 -53.77 -0.11 -19.29
C THR A 36 -52.63 -0.28 -18.29
N ALA A 37 -52.79 -1.15 -17.30
CA ALA A 37 -51.74 -1.48 -16.34
C ALA A 37 -50.53 -2.15 -17.02
N VAL A 38 -50.76 -3.05 -17.97
CA VAL A 38 -49.69 -3.68 -18.76
C VAL A 38 -48.90 -2.63 -19.55
N SER A 39 -49.57 -1.67 -20.19
CA SER A 39 -48.89 -0.57 -20.90
C SER A 39 -48.04 0.29 -19.95
N SER A 40 -48.54 0.58 -18.74
CA SER A 40 -47.78 1.33 -17.72
C SER A 40 -46.52 0.56 -17.29
N LEU A 41 -46.66 -0.74 -17.00
CA LEU A 41 -45.53 -1.59 -16.63
C LEU A 41 -44.50 -1.71 -17.76
N GLN A 42 -44.94 -1.78 -19.02
CA GLN A 42 -44.04 -1.77 -20.17
C GLN A 42 -43.20 -0.49 -20.25
N GLN A 43 -43.80 0.66 -19.93
CA GLN A 43 -43.09 1.93 -19.88
C GLN A 43 -42.05 1.97 -18.74
N GLU A 44 -42.43 1.53 -17.53
CA GLU A 44 -41.51 1.44 -16.39
C GLU A 44 -40.33 0.51 -16.67
N VAL A 45 -40.58 -0.66 -17.29
CA VAL A 45 -39.51 -1.59 -17.69
C VAL A 45 -38.56 -0.95 -18.70
N SER A 46 -39.07 -0.14 -19.64
CA SER A 46 -38.22 0.59 -20.58
C SER A 46 -37.33 1.61 -19.87
N GLN A 47 -37.88 2.37 -18.92
CA GLN A 47 -37.12 3.35 -18.14
C GLN A 47 -36.03 2.69 -17.28
N LEU A 48 -36.37 1.58 -16.61
CA LEU A 48 -35.40 0.81 -15.82
C LEU A 48 -34.29 0.24 -16.71
N LYS A 49 -34.60 -0.19 -17.93
CA LYS A 49 -33.59 -0.66 -18.89
C LYS A 49 -32.60 0.44 -19.24
N ASP A 50 -33.08 1.66 -19.50
CA ASP A 50 -32.21 2.80 -19.81
C ASP A 50 -31.34 3.21 -18.62
N GLN A 51 -31.88 3.16 -17.40
CA GLN A 51 -31.12 3.38 -16.16
C GLN A 51 -30.02 2.34 -15.97
N VAL A 52 -30.32 1.06 -16.19
CA VAL A 52 -29.33 -0.03 -16.08
C VAL A 52 -28.21 0.14 -17.11
N VAL A 53 -28.54 0.53 -18.34
CA VAL A 53 -27.53 0.80 -19.38
C VAL A 53 -26.64 1.97 -18.97
N THR A 54 -27.23 3.06 -18.46
CA THR A 54 -26.47 4.23 -17.99
C THR A 54 -25.51 3.86 -16.84
N GLN A 55 -25.99 3.08 -15.87
CA GLN A 55 -25.17 2.60 -14.76
C GLN A 55 -24.05 1.66 -15.24
N ALA A 56 -24.34 0.78 -16.21
CA ALA A 56 -23.35 -0.11 -16.79
C ALA A 56 -22.21 0.68 -17.47
N THR A 57 -22.54 1.75 -18.21
CA THR A 57 -21.53 2.64 -18.80
C THR A 57 -20.66 3.30 -17.74
N GLY A 58 -21.25 3.82 -16.66
CA GLY A 58 -20.48 4.40 -15.56
C GLY A 58 -19.54 3.40 -14.87
N VAL A 59 -19.95 2.13 -14.75
CA VAL A 59 -19.07 1.07 -14.22
C VAL A 59 -17.87 0.82 -15.15
N VAL A 60 -18.06 0.87 -16.47
CA VAL A 60 -16.96 0.72 -17.44
C VAL A 60 -15.96 1.86 -17.32
N GLU A 61 -16.42 3.11 -17.21
CA GLU A 61 -15.54 4.28 -17.03
C GLU A 61 -14.71 4.18 -15.74
N VAL A 62 -15.32 3.72 -14.63
CA VAL A 62 -14.60 3.49 -13.37
C VAL A 62 -13.57 2.38 -13.51
N LEU A 63 -13.88 1.30 -14.23
CA LEU A 63 -12.93 0.21 -14.48
C LEU A 63 -11.74 0.68 -15.32
N GLU A 64 -11.96 1.52 -16.33
CA GLU A 64 -10.88 2.11 -17.12
C GLU A 64 -9.97 3.00 -16.25
N ALA A 65 -10.55 3.85 -15.39
CA ALA A 65 -9.80 4.67 -14.45
C ALA A 65 -8.96 3.81 -13.48
N VAL A 66 -9.51 2.71 -12.97
CA VAL A 66 -8.78 1.77 -12.10
C VAL A 66 -7.60 1.13 -12.82
N VAL A 67 -7.77 0.78 -14.10
CA VAL A 67 -6.67 0.24 -14.93
C VAL A 67 -5.56 1.27 -15.09
N GLN A 68 -5.91 2.54 -15.34
CA GLN A 68 -4.93 3.63 -15.47
C GLN A 68 -4.16 3.85 -14.16
N VAL A 69 -4.86 3.93 -13.02
CA VAL A 69 -4.22 4.04 -11.69
C VAL A 69 -3.28 2.88 -11.42
N LYS A 70 -3.66 1.65 -11.78
CA LYS A 70 -2.81 0.47 -11.60
C LYS A 70 -1.51 0.56 -12.41
N SER A 71 -1.56 1.14 -13.61
CA SER A 71 -0.36 1.39 -14.43
C SER A 71 0.58 2.38 -13.73
N THR A 72 0.05 3.53 -13.29
CA THR A 72 0.84 4.57 -12.61
C THR A 72 1.46 4.05 -11.31
N VAL A 73 0.72 3.25 -10.53
CA VAL A 73 1.28 2.59 -9.33
C VAL A 73 2.42 1.63 -9.69
N GLY A 74 2.34 0.97 -10.84
CA GLY A 74 3.41 0.13 -11.37
C GLY A 74 4.68 0.93 -11.69
N GLU A 75 4.52 2.09 -12.35
CA GLU A 75 5.63 3.01 -12.68
C GLU A 75 6.30 3.56 -11.41
N VAL A 76 5.51 4.09 -10.46
CA VAL A 76 6.01 4.59 -9.18
C VAL A 76 6.76 3.50 -8.41
N ARG A 77 6.27 2.26 -8.44
CA ARG A 77 6.96 1.13 -7.79
C ARG A 77 8.34 0.86 -8.42
N GLN A 78 8.47 1.00 -9.73
CA GLN A 78 9.77 0.86 -10.40
C GLN A 78 10.73 1.99 -10.03
N GLU A 79 10.25 3.24 -10.00
CA GLU A 79 11.06 4.39 -9.57
C GLU A 79 11.53 4.24 -8.12
N VAL A 80 10.66 3.82 -7.20
CA VAL A 80 11.05 3.56 -5.81
C VAL A 80 12.11 2.47 -5.71
N SER A 81 11.99 1.40 -6.50
CA SER A 81 13.03 0.36 -6.56
C SER A 81 14.36 0.92 -7.05
N HIS A 82 14.34 1.76 -8.09
CA HIS A 82 15.54 2.38 -8.63
C HIS A 82 16.20 3.32 -7.60
N LEU A 83 15.41 4.13 -6.90
CA LEU A 83 15.90 5.01 -5.83
C LEU A 83 16.48 4.21 -4.65
N GLN A 84 15.90 3.06 -4.30
CA GLN A 84 16.46 2.16 -3.28
C GLN A 84 17.83 1.61 -3.68
N ASP A 85 17.99 1.22 -4.95
CA ASP A 85 19.28 0.75 -5.47
C ASP A 85 20.33 1.87 -5.47
N GLN A 86 19.94 3.08 -5.89
CA GLN A 86 20.80 4.27 -5.84
C GLN A 86 21.24 4.60 -4.41
N MET A 87 20.30 4.62 -3.46
CA MET A 87 20.58 4.90 -2.06
C MET A 87 21.51 3.84 -1.45
N THR A 88 21.31 2.56 -1.78
CA THR A 88 22.18 1.48 -1.33
C THR A 88 23.61 1.65 -1.85
N SER A 89 23.76 2.07 -3.11
CA SER A 89 25.06 2.41 -3.70
C SER A 89 25.72 3.57 -2.97
N GLN A 90 24.98 4.65 -2.70
CA GLN A 90 25.51 5.82 -1.97
C GLN A 90 25.92 5.46 -0.55
N VAL A 91 25.16 4.62 0.15
CA VAL A 91 25.52 4.15 1.50
C VAL A 91 26.84 3.37 1.48
N MET A 92 27.04 2.50 0.49
CA MET A 92 28.32 1.78 0.34
C MET A 92 29.49 2.74 0.09
N GLU A 93 29.27 3.79 -0.72
CA GLU A 93 30.29 4.80 -1.01
C GLU A 93 30.64 5.65 0.22
N ILE A 94 29.63 6.06 1.00
CA ILE A 94 29.80 6.75 2.28
C ILE A 94 30.56 5.88 3.28
N GLN A 95 30.22 4.60 3.39
CA GLN A 95 30.94 3.67 4.28
C GLN A 95 32.42 3.53 3.89
N ARG A 96 32.70 3.44 2.59
CA ARG A 96 34.08 3.44 2.06
C ARG A 96 34.80 4.74 2.42
N HIS A 97 34.14 5.89 2.26
CA HIS A 97 34.73 7.19 2.61
C HIS A 97 34.98 7.33 4.11
N ALA A 98 34.06 6.88 4.97
CA ALA A 98 34.24 6.86 6.41
C ALA A 98 35.47 6.01 6.81
N GLY A 99 35.69 4.87 6.16
CA GLY A 99 36.90 4.06 6.34
C GLY A 99 38.19 4.82 5.99
N ASN A 100 38.19 5.57 4.88
CA ASN A 100 39.33 6.39 4.48
C ASN A 100 39.59 7.55 5.46
N VAL A 101 38.53 8.20 5.96
CA VAL A 101 38.63 9.25 6.98
C VAL A 101 39.19 8.72 8.29
N ALA A 102 38.75 7.53 8.74
CA ALA A 102 39.32 6.89 9.91
C ALA A 102 40.82 6.59 9.74
N ALA A 103 41.23 6.09 8.56
CA ALA A 103 42.64 5.85 8.25
C ALA A 103 43.47 7.16 8.29
N THR A 104 42.95 8.27 7.75
CA THR A 104 43.63 9.57 7.79
C THR A 104 43.69 10.17 9.19
N GLN A 105 42.65 10.00 10.01
CA GLN A 105 42.69 10.41 11.42
C GLN A 105 43.76 9.66 12.23
N THR A 106 44.06 8.40 11.90
CA THR A 106 45.16 7.67 12.55
C THR A 106 46.56 8.15 12.13
N LEU A 107 46.70 8.79 10.95
CA LEU A 107 47.97 9.34 10.47
C LEU A 107 48.32 10.68 11.14
N THR A 108 47.32 11.48 11.52
CA THR A 108 47.50 12.77 12.22
C THR A 108 48.36 12.70 13.49
N PRO A 109 48.14 11.78 14.45
CA PRO A 109 48.97 11.68 15.65
C PRO A 109 50.40 11.17 15.36
N GLU A 110 50.60 10.35 14.32
CA GLU A 110 51.94 9.95 13.87
C GLU A 110 52.70 11.14 13.26
N LEU A 111 52.03 11.98 12.47
CA LEU A 111 52.60 13.23 11.97
C LEU A 111 52.98 14.18 13.12
N ALA A 112 52.11 14.31 14.13
CA ALA A 112 52.39 15.13 15.32
C ALA A 112 53.64 14.63 16.10
N LYS A 113 53.83 13.30 16.22
CA LYS A 113 55.05 12.73 16.81
C LYS A 113 56.30 13.07 16.00
N VAL A 114 56.21 13.05 14.66
CA VAL A 114 57.32 13.41 13.78
C VAL A 114 57.68 14.90 13.94
N VAL A 115 56.68 15.79 13.98
CA VAL A 115 56.89 17.23 14.22
C VAL A 115 57.53 17.49 15.58
N LEU A 116 57.07 16.80 16.64
CA LEU A 116 57.66 16.93 17.98
C LEU A 116 59.11 16.43 18.04
N LYS A 117 59.47 15.39 17.30
CA LYS A 117 60.87 14.92 17.18
C LYS A 117 61.73 15.94 16.45
N LEU A 118 61.22 16.54 15.37
CA LEU A 118 61.92 17.59 14.61
C LEU A 118 62.15 18.84 15.47
N ASN A 119 61.14 19.31 16.19
CA ASN A 119 61.26 20.49 17.06
C ASN A 119 62.31 20.28 18.17
N ARG A 120 62.33 19.11 18.82
CA ARG A 120 63.37 18.77 19.80
C ARG A 120 64.77 18.79 19.18
N GLY A 121 64.93 18.21 17.99
CA GLY A 121 66.21 18.22 17.29
C GLY A 121 66.69 19.64 16.92
N ILE A 122 65.78 20.54 16.58
CA ILE A 122 66.10 21.95 16.31
C ILE A 122 66.52 22.66 17.61
N GLU A 123 65.83 22.40 18.70
CA GLU A 123 66.11 23.00 20.01
C GLU A 123 67.48 22.55 20.55
N ASP A 124 67.78 21.24 20.47
CA ASP A 124 69.09 20.68 20.81
C ASP A 124 70.21 21.36 19.99
N GLN A 125 70.04 21.50 18.68
CA GLN A 125 71.01 22.18 17.82
C GLN A 125 71.14 23.68 18.12
N SER A 126 70.04 24.36 18.47
CA SER A 126 70.05 25.76 18.87
C SER A 126 70.82 25.98 20.17
N THR A 127 70.66 25.07 21.14
CA THR A 127 71.43 25.11 22.38
C THR A 127 72.91 24.87 22.11
N GLU A 128 73.27 23.88 21.29
CA GLU A 128 74.64 23.59 20.91
C GLU A 128 75.33 24.81 20.29
N VAL A 129 74.67 25.48 19.33
CA VAL A 129 75.15 26.74 18.71
C VAL A 129 75.35 27.85 19.74
N LYS A 130 74.42 28.03 20.69
CA LYS A 130 74.58 29.03 21.78
C LYS A 130 75.79 28.73 22.66
N THR A 131 76.00 27.46 23.03
CA THR A 131 77.18 27.06 23.81
C THR A 131 78.48 27.31 23.06
N LEU A 132 78.53 27.01 21.76
CA LEU A 132 79.69 27.28 20.92
C LEU A 132 79.96 28.78 20.76
N ALA A 133 78.91 29.60 20.63
CA ALA A 133 79.02 31.06 20.58
C ALA A 133 79.64 31.62 21.87
N LEU A 134 79.18 31.16 23.04
CA LEU A 134 79.72 31.55 24.34
C LEU A 134 81.19 31.11 24.53
N GLN A 135 81.55 29.91 24.03
CA GLN A 135 82.93 29.43 24.04
C GLN A 135 83.85 30.26 23.12
N LEU A 136 83.33 30.76 22.00
CA LEU A 136 84.07 31.63 21.07
C LEU A 136 84.25 33.05 21.63
N GLU A 137 83.25 33.60 22.32
CA GLU A 137 83.37 34.88 23.04
C GLU A 137 84.43 34.81 24.15
N ALA A 138 84.55 33.68 24.84
CA ALA A 138 85.55 33.46 25.88
C ALA A 138 87.00 33.36 25.36
N GLN A 139 87.21 33.16 24.05
CA GLN A 139 88.54 32.94 23.46
C GLN A 139 89.18 34.16 22.75
N GLY A 140 88.52 35.33 22.73
CA GLY A 140 89.17 36.62 22.49
C GLY A 140 90.14 36.75 21.29
N GLY A 141 89.74 36.40 20.06
CA GLY A 141 90.64 36.44 18.89
C GLY A 141 90.00 36.88 17.57
N ALA A 142 89.81 38.19 17.38
CA ALA A 142 88.97 38.82 16.35
C ALA A 142 89.29 38.58 14.85
N VAL A 143 90.34 37.85 14.44
CA VAL A 143 90.76 37.83 13.01
C VAL A 143 90.93 36.43 12.40
N ALA A 144 91.30 35.39 13.16
CA ALA A 144 91.18 34.00 12.68
C ALA A 144 89.72 33.48 12.71
N LEU A 145 88.84 34.23 13.41
CA LEU A 145 87.43 33.93 13.63
C LEU A 145 86.56 33.99 12.37
N GLN A 146 86.86 34.84 11.38
CA GLN A 146 85.91 35.04 10.28
C GLN A 146 85.94 33.91 9.24
N GLN A 147 87.11 33.32 8.97
CA GLN A 147 87.25 32.34 7.88
C GLN A 147 86.84 30.92 8.32
N GLY A 148 87.24 30.49 9.53
CA GLY A 148 86.83 29.19 10.08
C GLY A 148 85.36 29.13 10.51
N LEU A 149 84.78 30.25 10.94
CA LEU A 149 83.34 30.35 11.24
C LEU A 149 82.51 30.33 9.96
N ALA A 150 82.97 31.00 8.88
CA ALA A 150 82.30 30.97 7.59
C ALA A 150 82.26 29.57 6.97
N GLU A 151 83.37 28.81 7.01
CA GLU A 151 83.40 27.44 6.49
C GLU A 151 82.52 26.48 7.30
N LYS A 152 82.53 26.58 8.64
CA LYS A 152 81.65 25.76 9.50
C LYS A 152 80.19 26.17 9.40
N MET A 153 79.88 27.46 9.27
CA MET A 153 78.52 27.92 8.98
C MET A 153 78.06 27.44 7.61
N ALA A 154 78.90 27.48 6.58
CA ALA A 154 78.54 26.98 5.25
C ALA A 154 78.20 25.48 5.26
N VAL A 155 78.97 24.65 5.97
CA VAL A 155 78.67 23.21 6.13
C VAL A 155 77.38 22.97 6.93
N THR A 156 77.10 23.82 7.92
CA THR A 156 75.90 23.72 8.76
C THR A 156 74.66 24.19 8.00
N VAL A 157 74.77 25.26 7.22
CA VAL A 157 73.74 25.78 6.31
C VAL A 157 73.44 24.76 5.23
N ASP A 158 74.43 24.16 4.59
CA ASP A 158 74.21 23.12 3.57
C ASP A 158 73.56 21.84 4.15
N LYS A 159 73.89 21.46 5.39
CA LYS A 159 73.17 20.39 6.10
C LYS A 159 71.71 20.75 6.43
N LEU A 160 71.46 22.00 6.81
CA LEU A 160 70.11 22.51 7.08
C LEU A 160 69.30 22.61 5.79
N GLU A 161 69.89 23.10 4.69
CA GLU A 161 69.25 23.18 3.37
C GLU A 161 68.87 21.79 2.84
N ARG A 162 69.77 20.80 2.93
CA ARG A 162 69.44 19.42 2.53
C ARG A 162 68.32 18.80 3.37
N LYS A 163 68.28 19.07 4.68
CA LYS A 163 67.17 18.63 5.55
C LYS A 163 65.87 19.37 5.23
N THR A 164 65.94 20.66 4.92
CA THR A 164 64.77 21.51 4.60
C THR A 164 64.17 21.11 3.25
N LEU A 165 65.00 20.76 2.26
CA LEU A 165 64.60 20.15 0.99
C LEU A 165 63.91 18.79 1.19
N GLY A 166 64.43 17.96 2.10
CA GLY A 166 63.80 16.68 2.47
C GLY A 166 62.41 16.86 3.10
N ILE A 167 62.23 17.88 3.95
CA ILE A 167 60.96 18.23 4.57
C ILE A 167 59.98 18.82 3.53
N GLY A 168 60.46 19.67 2.62
CA GLY A 168 59.67 20.23 1.52
C GLY A 168 59.11 19.15 0.58
N LEU A 169 59.89 18.09 0.31
CA LEU A 169 59.43 16.93 -0.47
C LEU A 169 58.34 16.12 0.26
N GLN A 170 58.46 15.94 1.58
CA GLN A 170 57.41 15.26 2.36
C GLN A 170 56.11 16.07 2.47
N LEU A 171 56.21 17.39 2.63
CA LEU A 171 55.05 18.30 2.63
C LEU A 171 54.34 18.34 1.29
N LYS A 172 55.08 18.27 0.17
CA LYS A 172 54.49 18.23 -1.17
C LYS A 172 53.70 16.95 -1.43
N VAL A 173 54.21 15.79 -0.97
CA VAL A 173 53.48 14.51 -1.01
C VAL A 173 52.19 14.58 -0.18
N ILE A 174 52.22 15.24 0.98
CA ILE A 174 51.03 15.43 1.83
C ILE A 174 50.03 16.38 1.16
N GLN A 175 50.48 17.48 0.55
CA GLN A 175 49.62 18.42 -0.18
C GLN A 175 48.94 17.77 -1.39
N GLU A 176 49.67 16.99 -2.18
CA GLU A 176 49.11 16.26 -3.33
C GLU A 176 48.07 15.20 -2.89
N THR A 177 48.26 14.59 -1.71
CA THR A 177 47.30 13.65 -1.12
C THR A 177 46.04 14.34 -0.59
N VAL A 178 46.16 15.56 -0.06
CA VAL A 178 45.01 16.35 0.45
C VAL A 178 44.17 16.94 -0.69
N VAL A 179 44.81 17.36 -1.79
CA VAL A 179 44.11 17.90 -2.98
C VAL A 179 43.25 16.82 -3.66
N GLN A 180 43.74 15.58 -3.78
CA GLN A 180 42.97 14.47 -4.34
C GLN A 180 41.74 14.05 -3.51
N VAL A 181 41.72 14.38 -2.21
CA VAL A 181 40.55 14.12 -1.33
C VAL A 181 39.49 15.23 -1.44
N SER A 182 39.89 16.45 -1.83
CA SER A 182 38.97 17.58 -2.00
C SER A 182 38.19 17.59 -3.31
N GLU A 183 38.69 16.93 -4.36
CA GLU A 183 38.03 16.90 -5.69
C GLU A 183 36.86 15.91 -5.79
N GLY A 184 36.56 15.14 -4.73
CA GLY A 184 35.49 14.14 -4.70
C GLY A 184 34.28 14.47 -3.82
N GLN A 185 34.20 15.66 -3.21
CA GLN A 185 33.15 15.97 -2.23
C GLN A 185 32.00 16.79 -2.84
N SER A 186 30.91 16.11 -3.18
CA SER A 186 29.56 16.70 -3.05
C SER A 186 28.87 15.98 -1.90
N ASN A 187 29.05 16.52 -0.69
CA ASN A 187 28.35 16.07 0.50
C ASN A 187 27.24 17.07 0.83
N THR A 188 25.98 16.67 0.63
CA THR A 188 24.83 17.25 1.32
C THR A 188 24.88 16.82 2.77
N LEU A 189 25.57 17.61 3.60
CA LEU A 189 25.40 17.60 5.05
C LEU A 189 23.96 18.03 5.34
N THR A 190 23.16 17.17 5.98
CA THR A 190 21.90 17.57 6.60
C THR A 190 22.21 18.49 7.78
N LEU A 191 22.39 19.77 7.47
CA LEU A 191 22.50 20.84 8.45
C LEU A 191 21.15 20.96 9.16
N THR A 192 21.11 20.59 10.44
CA THR A 192 19.96 20.86 11.32
C THR A 192 19.68 22.36 11.41
N ASP A 193 18.45 22.76 11.77
CA ASP A 193 18.06 24.17 11.93
C ASP A 193 19.04 24.98 12.80
N ASP A 194 19.61 24.36 13.83
CA ASP A 194 20.61 24.99 14.69
C ASP A 194 21.92 25.33 13.96
N HIS A 195 22.37 24.49 13.02
CA HIS A 195 23.57 24.79 12.25
C HIS A 195 23.37 25.98 11.30
N TRP A 196 22.20 26.11 10.67
CA TRP A 196 21.88 27.27 9.84
C TRP A 196 21.78 28.55 10.67
N LYS A 197 21.28 28.43 11.89
CA LYS A 197 21.18 29.55 12.83
C LYS A 197 22.56 30.04 13.28
N THR A 198 23.49 29.13 13.59
CA THR A 198 24.88 29.48 13.90
C THR A 198 25.59 30.14 12.72
N VAL A 199 25.42 29.60 11.50
CA VAL A 199 25.96 30.21 10.28
C VAL A 199 25.40 31.62 10.05
N PHE A 200 24.12 31.85 10.34
CA PHE A 200 23.49 33.16 10.21
C PHE A 200 23.99 34.17 11.26
N GLU A 201 24.20 33.73 12.50
CA GLU A 201 24.80 34.56 13.56
C GLU A 201 26.25 34.94 13.22
N GLU A 202 27.04 33.99 12.69
CA GLU A 202 28.40 34.24 12.24
C GLU A 202 28.47 35.21 11.05
N LEU A 203 27.61 35.03 10.04
CA LEU A 203 27.50 35.95 8.89
C LEU A 203 27.03 37.35 9.29
N SER A 204 26.08 37.45 10.23
CA SER A 204 25.61 38.73 10.78
C SER A 204 26.73 39.44 11.54
N SER A 205 27.52 38.69 12.33
CA SER A 205 28.68 39.24 13.04
C SER A 205 29.78 39.72 12.08
N PHE A 206 29.98 39.01 10.96
CA PHE A 206 30.92 39.38 9.91
C PHE A 206 30.48 40.64 9.18
N GLN A 207 29.18 40.81 8.90
CA GLN A 207 28.62 42.03 8.33
C GLN A 207 28.86 43.24 9.25
N THR A 208 28.54 43.13 10.53
CA THR A 208 28.80 44.21 11.49
C THR A 208 30.28 44.58 11.55
N THR A 209 31.16 43.58 11.41
CA THR A 209 32.62 43.76 11.38
C THR A 209 33.10 44.42 10.07
N MET A 210 32.50 44.10 8.93
CA MET A 210 32.80 44.73 7.64
C MET A 210 32.33 46.19 7.61
N GLU A 211 31.11 46.46 8.05
CA GLU A 211 30.54 47.82 8.13
C GLU A 211 31.37 48.72 9.07
N THR A 212 31.83 48.20 10.22
CA THR A 212 32.67 48.99 11.14
C THR A 212 34.11 49.17 10.66
N ARG A 213 34.68 48.26 9.86
CA ARG A 213 36.07 48.37 9.38
C ARG A 213 36.24 49.11 8.06
N ILE A 214 35.21 49.17 7.22
CA ILE A 214 35.27 49.81 5.89
C ILE A 214 34.87 51.29 5.93
N SER A 215 34.23 51.74 7.02
CA SER A 215 33.68 53.10 7.18
C SER A 215 34.65 54.30 7.03
N PRO A 216 36.01 54.19 7.05
CA PRO A 216 36.87 55.34 6.73
C PRO A 216 37.51 55.33 5.32
N ALA A 217 37.30 54.34 4.46
CA ALA A 217 38.08 54.22 3.22
C ALA A 217 37.27 54.39 1.93
N THR A 218 37.24 55.64 1.43
CA THR A 218 36.96 56.06 0.03
C THR A 218 35.51 55.96 -0.47
N GLY A 219 35.05 56.97 -1.21
CA GLY A 219 33.67 57.21 -1.70
C GLY A 219 33.07 56.18 -2.66
N LEU A 220 33.06 54.92 -2.27
CA LEU A 220 32.47 53.74 -2.93
C LEU A 220 31.28 53.19 -2.10
N ASP A 221 30.65 54.05 -1.31
CA ASP A 221 29.90 53.69 -0.09
C ASP A 221 28.44 53.26 -0.36
N GLN A 222 27.76 53.89 -1.32
CA GLN A 222 26.36 53.59 -1.63
C GLN A 222 26.22 52.27 -2.43
N THR A 223 27.08 52.08 -3.44
CA THR A 223 26.99 50.94 -4.36
C THR A 223 27.41 49.62 -3.74
N LEU A 224 28.39 49.62 -2.82
CA LEU A 224 28.75 48.42 -2.05
C LEU A 224 27.69 48.08 -1.00
N GLY A 225 27.13 49.08 -0.30
CA GLY A 225 26.04 48.87 0.65
C GLY A 225 24.77 48.31 0.00
N ASP A 226 24.40 48.82 -1.17
CA ASP A 226 23.26 48.33 -1.96
C ASP A 226 23.50 46.90 -2.48
N LEU A 227 24.72 46.57 -2.91
CA LEU A 227 25.09 45.22 -3.39
C LEU A 227 25.07 44.19 -2.26
N VAL A 228 25.59 44.55 -1.07
CA VAL A 228 25.58 43.69 0.12
C VAL A 228 24.14 43.48 0.59
N SER A 229 23.32 44.53 0.67
CA SER A 229 21.91 44.44 1.05
C SER A 229 21.09 43.58 0.08
N SER A 230 21.32 43.73 -1.24
CA SER A 230 20.69 42.90 -2.26
C SER A 230 21.14 41.44 -2.23
N SER A 231 22.38 41.18 -1.82
CA SER A 231 22.90 39.81 -1.68
C SER A 231 22.28 39.12 -0.46
N PHE A 232 22.14 39.85 0.66
CA PHE A 232 21.52 39.33 1.88
C PHE A 232 20.01 39.07 1.72
N SER A 233 19.26 39.95 1.05
CA SER A 233 17.83 39.72 0.80
C SER A 233 17.61 38.46 -0.06
N LEU A 234 18.49 38.23 -1.04
CA LEU A 234 18.45 37.02 -1.87
C LEU A 234 18.75 35.74 -1.07
N VAL A 235 19.66 35.82 -0.09
CA VAL A 235 19.98 34.72 0.82
C VAL A 235 18.81 34.43 1.77
N ASP A 236 18.18 35.46 2.32
CA ASP A 236 17.01 35.33 3.21
C ASP A 236 15.79 34.74 2.50
N GLU A 237 15.52 35.18 1.26
CA GLU A 237 14.45 34.63 0.43
C GLU A 237 14.70 33.15 0.12
N LYS A 238 15.93 32.78 -0.27
CA LYS A 238 16.30 31.38 -0.54
C LYS A 238 16.22 30.51 0.71
N LEU A 239 16.63 31.03 1.87
CA LEU A 239 16.56 30.30 3.13
C LEU A 239 15.10 30.05 3.54
N THR A 240 14.24 31.06 3.39
CA THR A 240 12.80 30.94 3.65
C THR A 240 12.14 29.91 2.74
N GLN A 241 12.48 29.91 1.45
CA GLN A 241 12.02 28.88 0.51
C GLN A 241 12.51 27.48 0.91
N HIS A 242 13.76 27.35 1.33
CA HIS A 242 14.32 26.06 1.76
C HIS A 242 13.64 25.52 3.02
N LEU A 243 13.39 26.38 4.02
CA LEU A 243 12.67 26.01 5.24
C LEU A 243 11.20 25.62 4.94
N HIS A 244 10.54 26.33 4.02
CA HIS A 244 9.21 25.97 3.57
C HIS A 244 9.19 24.58 2.90
N LEU A 245 10.17 24.31 2.02
CA LEU A 245 10.30 23.02 1.35
C LEU A 245 10.52 21.88 2.36
N ASN A 246 11.38 22.08 3.36
CA ASN A 246 11.63 21.10 4.41
C ASN A 246 10.37 20.79 5.23
N ARG A 247 9.55 21.81 5.54
CA ARG A 247 8.28 21.62 6.24
C ARG A 247 7.29 20.80 5.39
N VAL A 248 7.19 21.09 4.10
CA VAL A 248 6.33 20.33 3.17
C VAL A 248 6.81 18.89 3.04
N MET A 249 8.13 18.66 2.94
CA MET A 249 8.68 17.30 2.90
C MET A 249 8.33 16.52 4.16
N LEU A 250 8.44 17.12 5.36
CA LEU A 250 8.11 16.46 6.61
C LEU A 250 6.62 16.08 6.72
N ASP A 251 5.72 16.95 6.23
CA ASP A 251 4.29 16.65 6.14
C ASP A 251 4.03 15.49 5.17
N MET A 252 4.68 15.49 4.00
CA MET A 252 4.57 14.41 3.02
C MET A 252 5.08 13.09 3.58
N GLU A 253 6.23 13.06 4.28
CA GLU A 253 6.75 11.87 4.93
C GLU A 253 5.78 11.30 5.97
N THR A 254 5.18 12.18 6.78
CA THR A 254 4.18 11.79 7.79
C THR A 254 2.95 11.16 7.14
N ARG A 255 2.45 11.80 6.07
CA ARG A 255 1.30 11.28 5.30
C ARG A 255 1.60 9.96 4.60
N LEU A 256 2.78 9.83 4.00
CA LEU A 256 3.22 8.58 3.37
C LEU A 256 3.32 7.45 4.38
N LYS A 257 3.87 7.72 5.58
CA LYS A 257 3.94 6.74 6.66
C LYS A 257 2.55 6.29 7.09
N GLY A 258 1.61 7.23 7.23
CA GLY A 258 0.20 6.91 7.51
C GLY A 258 -0.42 5.99 6.47
N ILE A 259 -0.27 6.31 5.18
CA ILE A 259 -0.80 5.48 4.07
C ILE A 259 -0.18 4.07 4.08
N VAL A 260 1.12 3.96 4.34
CA VAL A 260 1.81 2.66 4.41
C VAL A 260 1.27 1.83 5.57
N ASP A 261 1.07 2.42 6.74
CA ASP A 261 0.55 1.73 7.93
C ASP A 261 -0.92 1.31 7.74
N GLU A 262 -1.76 2.16 7.13
CA GLU A 262 -3.14 1.83 6.76
C GLU A 262 -3.20 0.68 5.74
N THR A 263 -2.31 0.71 4.74
CA THR A 263 -2.22 -0.35 3.72
C THR A 263 -1.78 -1.67 4.35
N ARG A 264 -0.79 -1.64 5.24
CA ARG A 264 -0.30 -2.82 5.96
C ARG A 264 -1.38 -3.44 6.84
N THR A 265 -2.14 -2.60 7.56
CA THR A 265 -3.25 -3.04 8.41
C THR A 265 -4.38 -3.64 7.58
N SER A 266 -4.74 -2.99 6.47
CA SER A 266 -5.76 -3.49 5.54
C SER A 266 -5.36 -4.84 4.94
N GLN A 267 -4.09 -5.01 4.55
CA GLN A 267 -3.58 -6.29 4.06
C GLN A 267 -3.63 -7.37 5.15
N ALA A 268 -3.25 -7.06 6.38
CA ALA A 268 -3.32 -8.00 7.49
C ALA A 268 -4.76 -8.46 7.76
N ASN A 269 -5.72 -7.53 7.75
CA ASN A 269 -7.14 -7.86 7.92
C ASN A 269 -7.66 -8.76 6.79
N LEU A 270 -7.32 -8.47 5.53
CA LEU A 270 -7.73 -9.31 4.40
C LEU A 270 -7.15 -10.72 4.47
N ILE A 271 -5.92 -10.87 4.96
CA ILE A 271 -5.30 -12.19 5.19
C ILE A 271 -6.05 -12.92 6.30
N GLN A 272 -6.31 -12.25 7.43
CA GLN A 272 -7.03 -12.82 8.56
C GLN A 272 -8.44 -13.28 8.16
N GLU A 273 -9.21 -12.43 7.49
CA GLU A 273 -10.56 -12.77 7.01
C GLU A 273 -10.55 -13.99 6.08
N ARG A 274 -9.52 -14.11 5.22
CA ARG A 274 -9.36 -15.26 4.33
C ARG A 274 -9.04 -16.54 5.09
N GLU A 275 -8.21 -16.47 6.13
CA GLU A 275 -7.89 -17.61 7.00
C GLU A 275 -9.10 -18.05 7.81
N ASP A 276 -9.81 -17.11 8.43
CA ASP A 276 -11.03 -17.38 9.20
C ASP A 276 -12.09 -18.06 8.34
N GLU A 277 -12.27 -17.59 7.10
CA GLU A 277 -13.18 -18.20 6.13
C GLU A 277 -12.73 -19.62 5.73
N GLN A 278 -11.42 -19.88 5.57
CA GLN A 278 -10.92 -21.24 5.30
C GLN A 278 -11.16 -22.18 6.48
N ILE A 279 -10.90 -21.73 7.71
CA ILE A 279 -11.17 -22.49 8.93
C ILE A 279 -12.67 -22.79 9.03
N ALA A 280 -13.53 -21.80 8.79
CA ALA A 280 -14.97 -21.95 8.81
C ALA A 280 -15.47 -22.94 7.74
N ARG A 281 -14.88 -22.96 6.54
CA ARG A 281 -15.17 -23.95 5.49
C ARG A 281 -14.79 -25.36 5.92
N LEU A 282 -13.62 -25.53 6.53
CA LEU A 282 -13.16 -26.83 7.02
C LEU A 282 -14.07 -27.36 8.14
N ALA A 283 -14.46 -26.49 9.08
CA ALA A 283 -15.37 -26.85 10.17
C ALA A 283 -16.76 -27.29 9.66
N ARG A 284 -17.27 -26.68 8.60
CA ARG A 284 -18.58 -27.02 8.00
C ARG A 284 -18.50 -28.11 6.92
N LYS A 285 -17.30 -28.55 6.54
CA LYS A 285 -17.09 -29.51 5.44
C LYS A 285 -17.83 -30.83 5.64
N LEU A 286 -18.00 -31.30 6.87
CA LEU A 286 -18.70 -32.56 7.16
C LEU A 286 -20.18 -32.36 7.50
N ASN A 287 -20.67 -31.12 7.42
CA ASN A 287 -22.03 -30.77 7.82
C ASN A 287 -22.98 -30.78 6.62
N LEU A 288 -24.21 -31.16 6.90
CA LEU A 288 -25.35 -31.14 5.99
C LEU A 288 -26.52 -30.47 6.68
N ARG A 289 -27.27 -29.65 5.95
CA ARG A 289 -28.48 -29.03 6.44
C ARG A 289 -29.69 -29.72 5.82
N VAL A 290 -30.60 -30.18 6.66
CA VAL A 290 -31.89 -30.75 6.28
C VAL A 290 -32.99 -29.78 6.71
N VAL A 291 -33.90 -29.44 5.80
CA VAL A 291 -34.99 -28.50 6.10
C VAL A 291 -36.31 -29.13 5.70
N GLY A 292 -37.36 -28.85 6.48
CA GLY A 292 -38.71 -29.35 6.24
C GLY A 292 -39.03 -30.69 6.91
N LEU A 293 -38.11 -31.25 7.70
CA LEU A 293 -38.41 -32.41 8.56
C LEU A 293 -39.35 -31.99 9.68
N GLU A 294 -40.51 -32.64 9.78
CA GLU A 294 -41.44 -32.42 10.89
C GLU A 294 -40.73 -32.58 12.24
N GLU A 295 -41.11 -31.75 13.19
CA GLU A 295 -40.48 -31.65 14.50
C GLU A 295 -41.48 -32.13 15.54
N VAL A 296 -41.04 -33.08 16.37
CA VAL A 296 -41.83 -33.58 17.50
C VAL A 296 -41.14 -33.14 18.79
N ASP A 297 -41.94 -32.76 19.79
CA ASP A 297 -41.42 -32.40 21.10
C ASP A 297 -40.65 -33.58 21.71
N GLU A 298 -39.48 -33.29 22.30
CA GLU A 298 -38.57 -34.27 22.90
C GLU A 298 -38.06 -35.37 21.94
N GLU A 299 -37.99 -35.10 20.64
CA GLU A 299 -37.45 -36.06 19.67
C GLU A 299 -35.93 -36.31 19.85
N ASN A 300 -35.50 -37.55 19.60
CA ASN A 300 -34.09 -37.82 19.34
C ASN A 300 -33.77 -37.46 17.88
N THR A 301 -33.27 -36.23 17.66
CA THR A 301 -32.96 -35.72 16.32
C THR A 301 -32.05 -36.65 15.51
N LYS A 302 -31.14 -37.38 16.17
CA LYS A 302 -30.26 -38.33 15.47
C LYS A 302 -31.04 -39.50 14.88
N ASP A 303 -31.96 -40.08 15.64
CA ASP A 303 -32.76 -41.22 15.19
C ASP A 303 -33.74 -40.81 14.09
N VAL A 304 -34.36 -39.63 14.21
CA VAL A 304 -35.23 -39.07 13.16
C VAL A 304 -34.47 -38.93 11.84
N VAL A 305 -33.25 -38.38 11.88
CA VAL A 305 -32.39 -38.23 10.69
C VAL A 305 -31.97 -39.58 10.11
N LEU A 306 -31.58 -40.55 10.96
CA LEU A 306 -31.19 -41.89 10.52
C LEU A 306 -32.35 -42.62 9.83
N ASN A 307 -33.55 -42.55 10.41
CA ASN A 307 -34.76 -43.12 9.82
C ASN A 307 -35.09 -42.42 8.49
N PHE A 308 -35.04 -41.10 8.44
CA PHE A 308 -35.24 -40.34 7.20
C PHE A 308 -34.25 -40.74 6.10
N PHE A 309 -32.96 -40.90 6.42
CA PHE A 309 -31.96 -41.31 5.44
C PHE A 309 -32.16 -42.75 4.96
N ARG A 310 -32.57 -43.66 5.85
CA ARG A 310 -32.83 -45.06 5.49
C ARG A 310 -34.09 -45.20 4.65
N ASP A 311 -35.20 -44.59 5.09
CA ASP A 311 -36.53 -44.85 4.57
C ASP A 311 -36.81 -44.01 3.32
N THR A 312 -36.38 -42.74 3.31
CA THR A 312 -36.60 -41.83 2.17
C THR A 312 -35.44 -41.84 1.17
N LEU A 313 -34.20 -41.72 1.64
CA LEU A 313 -33.02 -41.61 0.77
C LEU A 313 -32.35 -42.96 0.46
N ARG A 314 -32.85 -44.07 1.04
CA ARG A 314 -32.31 -45.43 0.87
C ARG A 314 -30.83 -45.56 1.20
N VAL A 315 -30.35 -44.79 2.18
CA VAL A 315 -28.97 -44.84 2.70
C VAL A 315 -28.99 -45.59 4.03
N HIS A 316 -28.49 -46.82 4.05
CA HIS A 316 -28.66 -47.72 5.20
C HIS A 316 -27.61 -47.52 6.31
N THR A 317 -26.48 -46.89 6.01
CA THR A 317 -25.39 -46.66 6.98
C THR A 317 -24.78 -45.26 6.84
N PRO A 318 -25.56 -44.18 7.04
CA PRO A 318 -25.01 -42.84 7.07
C PRO A 318 -24.19 -42.70 8.37
N GLY A 319 -22.88 -42.49 8.27
CA GLY A 319 -22.00 -42.33 9.44
C GLY A 319 -22.21 -40.97 10.13
N VAL A 320 -23.36 -40.79 10.76
CA VAL A 320 -23.76 -39.57 11.47
C VAL A 320 -23.11 -39.55 12.85
N GLU A 321 -22.26 -38.56 13.10
CA GLU A 321 -21.70 -38.29 14.42
C GLU A 321 -22.76 -37.64 15.31
N GLN A 322 -23.29 -36.51 14.84
CA GLN A 322 -24.17 -35.62 15.59
C GLN A 322 -25.29 -35.07 14.70
N ALA A 323 -26.46 -34.83 15.28
CA ALA A 323 -27.55 -34.13 14.63
C ALA A 323 -28.32 -33.29 15.65
N PHE A 324 -28.65 -32.05 15.31
CA PHE A 324 -29.40 -31.16 16.19
C PHE A 324 -30.22 -30.14 15.39
N ARG A 325 -31.35 -29.70 15.96
CA ARG A 325 -32.19 -28.64 15.40
C ARG A 325 -31.50 -27.28 15.55
N VAL A 326 -31.60 -26.44 14.53
CA VAL A 326 -31.00 -25.11 14.45
C VAL A 326 -32.05 -24.08 14.06
N GLY A 327 -32.13 -22.99 14.84
CA GLY A 327 -33.04 -21.87 14.62
C GLY A 327 -34.07 -21.69 15.74
N ARG A 328 -34.90 -20.65 15.60
CA ARG A 328 -36.00 -20.34 16.54
C ARG A 328 -37.26 -21.12 16.16
N ASN A 329 -38.04 -21.52 17.16
CA ASN A 329 -39.28 -22.28 16.98
C ASN A 329 -40.49 -21.34 16.76
N GLU A 330 -40.48 -20.56 15.68
CA GLU A 330 -41.50 -19.52 15.43
C GLU A 330 -42.33 -19.76 14.16
N LYS A 331 -41.72 -20.27 13.09
CA LYS A 331 -42.38 -20.44 11.77
C LYS A 331 -41.99 -21.76 11.12
N GLY A 332 -42.69 -22.83 11.50
CA GLY A 332 -42.54 -24.17 10.92
C GLY A 332 -41.35 -24.95 11.49
N PRO A 333 -41.13 -26.18 10.98
CA PRO A 333 -40.11 -27.08 11.52
C PRO A 333 -38.71 -26.50 11.39
N ARG A 334 -37.92 -26.56 12.48
CA ARG A 334 -36.54 -26.05 12.48
C ARG A 334 -35.66 -26.91 11.58
N ALA A 335 -34.67 -26.29 10.95
CA ALA A 335 -33.68 -27.01 10.16
C ALA A 335 -32.86 -27.94 11.08
N VAL A 336 -32.47 -29.10 10.57
CA VAL A 336 -31.54 -30.00 11.26
C VAL A 336 -30.15 -29.82 10.66
N LEU A 337 -29.16 -29.60 11.52
CA LEU A 337 -27.75 -29.66 11.15
C LEU A 337 -27.22 -31.05 11.50
N VAL A 338 -26.67 -31.74 10.51
CA VAL A 338 -26.17 -33.11 10.62
C VAL A 338 -24.69 -33.10 10.34
N LYS A 339 -23.89 -33.62 11.27
CA LYS A 339 -22.44 -33.79 11.12
C LYS A 339 -22.12 -35.25 10.85
N PHE A 340 -21.38 -35.49 9.78
CA PHE A 340 -20.93 -36.82 9.37
C PHE A 340 -19.50 -37.10 9.83
N SER A 341 -19.15 -38.38 9.90
CA SER A 341 -17.80 -38.84 10.23
C SER A 341 -16.85 -38.65 9.06
N THR A 342 -17.37 -38.80 7.83
CA THR A 342 -16.58 -38.70 6.59
C THR A 342 -17.31 -37.90 5.52
N LEU A 343 -16.53 -37.31 4.62
CA LEU A 343 -17.05 -36.57 3.48
C LEU A 343 -17.82 -37.49 2.51
N GLU A 344 -17.39 -38.73 2.37
CA GLU A 344 -18.01 -39.72 1.49
C GLU A 344 -19.44 -40.06 1.93
N GLN A 345 -19.64 -40.28 3.24
CA GLN A 345 -20.97 -40.52 3.81
C GLN A 345 -21.89 -39.30 3.68
N ARG A 346 -21.34 -38.09 3.83
CA ARG A 346 -22.09 -36.84 3.58
C ARG A 346 -22.51 -36.75 2.10
N ASN A 347 -21.60 -37.08 1.19
CA ASN A 347 -21.84 -37.02 -0.25
C ASN A 347 -22.80 -38.13 -0.74
N SER A 348 -22.76 -39.33 -0.16
CA SER A 348 -23.71 -40.40 -0.51
C SER A 348 -25.15 -39.98 -0.24
N VAL A 349 -25.39 -39.27 0.87
CA VAL A 349 -26.70 -38.68 1.18
C VAL A 349 -27.07 -37.58 0.18
N LEU A 350 -26.14 -36.66 -0.14
CA LEU A 350 -26.38 -35.58 -1.11
C LEU A 350 -26.68 -36.09 -2.53
N ASN A 351 -26.05 -37.17 -2.96
CA ASN A 351 -26.26 -37.74 -4.29
C ASN A 351 -27.70 -38.26 -4.49
N ASN A 352 -28.34 -38.70 -3.40
CA ASN A 352 -29.73 -39.18 -3.42
C ASN A 352 -30.77 -38.07 -3.26
N ARG A 353 -30.36 -36.78 -3.24
CA ARG A 353 -31.29 -35.63 -3.09
C ARG A 353 -32.41 -35.58 -4.13
N SER A 354 -32.22 -36.21 -5.29
CA SER A 354 -33.24 -36.30 -6.35
C SER A 354 -34.49 -37.07 -5.89
N MET A 355 -34.36 -37.96 -4.91
CA MET A 355 -35.49 -38.70 -4.31
C MET A 355 -36.45 -37.79 -3.52
N LEU A 356 -36.00 -36.59 -3.15
CA LEU A 356 -36.81 -35.60 -2.42
C LEU A 356 -37.67 -34.73 -3.36
N LYS A 357 -37.57 -34.91 -4.68
CA LYS A 357 -38.38 -34.15 -5.64
C LYS A 357 -39.87 -34.38 -5.39
N GLY A 358 -40.61 -33.28 -5.23
CA GLY A 358 -42.05 -33.31 -4.91
C GLY A 358 -42.36 -33.34 -3.42
N MET A 359 -41.36 -33.54 -2.55
CA MET A 359 -41.52 -33.39 -1.11
C MET A 359 -41.25 -31.95 -0.68
N LYS A 360 -41.82 -31.53 0.45
CA LYS A 360 -41.52 -30.23 1.10
C LYS A 360 -40.23 -30.28 1.94
N ILE A 361 -39.32 -31.19 1.62
CA ILE A 361 -38.07 -31.44 2.34
C ILE A 361 -36.92 -31.22 1.37
N TRP A 362 -35.87 -30.52 1.80
CA TRP A 362 -34.66 -30.35 1.01
C TRP A 362 -33.41 -30.56 1.85
N ILE A 363 -32.35 -31.00 1.16
CA ILE A 363 -31.02 -31.17 1.74
C ILE A 363 -30.02 -30.33 0.95
N ASP A 364 -29.20 -29.59 1.67
CA ASP A 364 -28.12 -28.77 1.12
C ASP A 364 -26.85 -28.93 1.97
N PRO A 365 -25.65 -28.81 1.37
CA PRO A 365 -24.42 -28.66 2.15
C PRO A 365 -24.52 -27.44 3.07
N ASP A 366 -23.92 -27.54 4.27
CA ASP A 366 -23.79 -26.39 5.16
C ASP A 366 -22.66 -25.48 4.66
N LEU A 367 -23.04 -24.43 3.93
CA LEU A 367 -22.12 -23.50 3.30
C LEU A 367 -21.87 -22.28 4.20
N THR A 368 -20.65 -21.73 4.14
CA THR A 368 -20.35 -20.45 4.79
C THR A 368 -21.15 -19.30 4.13
N PRO A 369 -21.30 -18.14 4.80
CA PRO A 369 -21.93 -16.96 4.20
C PRO A 369 -21.29 -16.55 2.87
N SER A 370 -19.95 -16.58 2.79
CA SER A 370 -19.22 -16.28 1.54
C SER A 370 -19.56 -17.29 0.43
N GLN A 371 -19.60 -18.59 0.74
CA GLN A 371 -19.98 -19.62 -0.24
C GLN A 371 -21.45 -19.53 -0.66
N MET A 372 -22.34 -19.14 0.25
CA MET A 372 -23.75 -18.88 -0.06
C MET A 372 -23.91 -17.70 -1.01
N GLU A 373 -23.15 -16.62 -0.80
CA GLU A 373 -23.16 -15.46 -1.68
C GLU A 373 -22.56 -15.78 -3.06
N ASP A 374 -21.49 -16.56 -3.11
CA ASP A 374 -20.94 -17.09 -4.37
C ASP A 374 -21.98 -17.93 -5.13
N LYS A 375 -22.67 -18.85 -4.42
CA LYS A 375 -23.75 -19.66 -5.00
C LYS A 375 -24.90 -18.78 -5.51
N ARG A 376 -25.28 -17.73 -4.77
CA ARG A 376 -26.32 -16.77 -5.17
C ARG A 376 -25.92 -16.03 -6.43
N ARG A 377 -24.70 -15.50 -6.49
CA ARG A 377 -24.15 -14.79 -7.65
C ARG A 377 -24.13 -15.67 -8.89
N GLU A 378 -23.62 -16.89 -8.76
CA GLU A 378 -23.59 -17.86 -9.88
C GLU A 378 -25.01 -18.26 -10.32
N PHE A 379 -25.94 -18.44 -9.37
CA PHE A 379 -27.33 -18.71 -9.71
C PHE A 379 -28.00 -17.52 -10.41
N GLN A 380 -27.65 -16.28 -10.05
CA GLN A 380 -28.14 -15.09 -10.74
C GLN A 380 -27.68 -15.08 -12.20
N ARG A 381 -26.41 -15.42 -12.48
CA ARG A 381 -25.90 -15.56 -13.85
C ARG A 381 -26.68 -16.59 -14.68
N VAL A 382 -27.11 -17.69 -14.05
CA VAL A 382 -27.97 -18.70 -14.71
C VAL A 382 -29.34 -18.11 -15.06
N LYS A 383 -29.96 -17.34 -14.15
CA LYS A 383 -31.23 -16.66 -14.42
C LYS A 383 -31.13 -15.64 -15.54
N ASP A 384 -30.07 -14.84 -15.54
CA ASP A 384 -29.82 -13.83 -16.57
C ASP A 384 -29.65 -14.50 -17.94
N ALA A 385 -28.94 -15.63 -17.99
CA ALA A 385 -28.80 -16.43 -19.21
C ALA A 385 -30.14 -17.01 -19.69
N TRP A 386 -31.00 -17.49 -18.77
CA TRP A 386 -32.36 -17.93 -19.11
C TRP A 386 -33.21 -16.79 -19.67
N ALA A 387 -33.13 -15.61 -19.06
CA ALA A 387 -33.83 -14.41 -19.53
C ALA A 387 -33.36 -13.98 -20.93
N ALA A 388 -32.09 -14.20 -21.24
CA ALA A 388 -31.52 -13.97 -22.57
C ALA A 388 -31.76 -15.10 -23.59
N GLY A 389 -32.50 -16.15 -23.21
CA GLY A 389 -32.87 -17.27 -24.09
C GLY A 389 -31.81 -18.36 -24.26
N PHE A 390 -30.75 -18.34 -23.46
CA PHE A 390 -29.71 -19.38 -23.45
C PHE A 390 -30.07 -20.52 -22.51
N VAL A 391 -29.62 -21.73 -22.85
CA VAL A 391 -29.67 -22.86 -21.93
C VAL A 391 -28.53 -22.72 -20.93
N ALA A 392 -28.85 -22.56 -19.64
CA ALA A 392 -27.86 -22.50 -18.57
C ALA A 392 -28.26 -23.40 -17.39
N TYR A 393 -27.28 -23.93 -16.65
CA TYR A 393 -27.50 -24.74 -15.46
C TYR A 393 -26.34 -24.64 -14.48
N MET A 394 -26.59 -25.00 -13.22
CA MET A 394 -25.56 -25.05 -12.19
C MET A 394 -24.83 -26.40 -12.22
N ARG A 395 -23.50 -26.39 -12.25
CA ARG A 395 -22.67 -27.58 -12.09
C ARG A 395 -21.50 -27.27 -11.16
N ASP A 396 -21.27 -28.13 -10.16
CA ASP A 396 -20.18 -27.98 -9.19
C ASP A 396 -20.11 -26.59 -8.54
N GLY A 397 -21.28 -25.98 -8.31
CA GLY A 397 -21.40 -24.64 -7.71
C GLY A 397 -21.14 -23.47 -8.67
N ARG A 398 -20.99 -23.71 -9.97
CA ARG A 398 -20.77 -22.67 -10.99
C ARG A 398 -21.84 -22.68 -12.07
N ALA A 399 -22.09 -21.50 -12.65
CA ALA A 399 -22.95 -21.37 -13.82
C ALA A 399 -22.26 -21.94 -15.07
N VAL A 400 -22.91 -22.88 -15.73
CA VAL A 400 -22.51 -23.39 -17.05
C VAL A 400 -23.51 -22.87 -18.07
N LEU A 401 -23.02 -22.05 -18.99
CA LEU A 401 -23.81 -21.49 -20.08
C LEU A 401 -23.55 -22.29 -21.36
N THR A 402 -24.63 -22.67 -22.03
CA THR A 402 -24.56 -23.37 -23.31
C THR A 402 -24.77 -22.36 -24.43
N THR A 403 -24.06 -22.50 -25.55
CA THR A 403 -24.20 -21.64 -26.74
C THR A 403 -25.53 -21.85 -27.48
N LYS A 404 -26.25 -22.92 -27.17
CA LYS A 404 -27.55 -23.22 -27.77
C LYS A 404 -28.62 -22.31 -27.16
N LYS A 405 -29.29 -21.53 -28.01
CA LYS A 405 -30.55 -20.88 -27.68
C LYS A 405 -31.63 -21.96 -27.52
N LYS A 406 -32.55 -21.74 -26.59
CA LYS A 406 -33.70 -22.63 -26.42
C LYS A 406 -34.52 -22.54 -27.71
N GLU A 407 -34.54 -23.61 -28.51
CA GLU A 407 -35.45 -23.69 -29.66
C GLU A 407 -36.88 -23.71 -29.13
N ASP A 408 -37.71 -22.78 -29.61
CA ASP A 408 -39.13 -22.74 -29.28
C ASP A 408 -39.78 -24.01 -29.82
N SER A 409 -40.28 -24.86 -28.90
CA SER A 409 -41.11 -26.04 -29.21
C SER A 409 -42.58 -25.73 -28.98
#